data_AF-A0A9P5YKY8-F1
#
_entry.id   AF-A0A9P5YKY8-F1
#
_cell.length_a   1.000
_cell.length_b   1.000
_cell.length_c   1.000
_cell.angle_alpha   90.00
_cell.angle_beta   90.00
_cell.angle_gamma   90.00
#
_symmetry.space_group_name_H-M   'P 1'
#
loop_
_entity.id
_entity.type
_entity.pdbx_description
1 polymer ?
#
loop_
_entity_poly.entity_id
_entity_poly.type
_entity_poly.pdbx_seq_one_letter_code
_entity_poly.pdbx_strand_id
1 'polypeptide(L)'
;MKDIFDGKILRNFKGLDGQHFSTGGEEGRYVFSLCVDYFNPLGNKQAGKKKSIGLISMVCLNLPPEMRYKPENMFLFGIIPGPNEPPLACLNHYL
;
A
#
# COMPACT_ATOMS: atom_id res chain seq x y z
N MET A 1 -5.67 12.31 -17.86
CA MET A 1 -5.26 11.21 -16.97
C MET A 1 -6.49 10.81 -16.18
N LYS A 2 -6.99 9.59 -16.37
CA LYS A 2 -8.19 9.05 -15.71
C LYS A 2 -7.82 7.99 -14.67
N ASP A 3 -6.70 7.32 -14.88
CA ASP A 3 -6.23 6.26 -14.01
C ASP A 3 -4.71 6.31 -13.76
N ILE A 4 -4.23 5.66 -12.69
CA ILE A 4 -2.80 5.57 -12.38
C ILE A 4 -2.00 4.87 -13.48
N PHE A 5 -2.62 3.92 -14.20
CA PHE A 5 -2.00 3.26 -15.35
C PHE A 5 -1.79 4.19 -16.56
N ASP A 6 -2.45 5.35 -16.62
CA ASP A 6 -2.16 6.38 -17.63
C ASP A 6 -0.86 7.13 -17.32
N GLY A 7 -0.32 6.98 -16.10
CA GLY A 7 0.92 7.60 -15.66
C GLY A 7 2.13 7.11 -16.46
N LYS A 8 3.07 8.02 -16.77
CA LYS A 8 4.25 7.72 -17.60
C LYS A 8 5.06 6.53 -17.09
N ILE A 9 5.18 6.38 -15.78
CA ILE A 9 5.95 5.27 -15.18
C ILE A 9 5.27 3.94 -15.48
N LEU A 10 4.04 3.72 -15.00
CA LEU A 10 3.35 2.44 -15.19
C LEU A 10 3.12 2.11 -16.66
N ARG A 11 2.71 3.09 -17.47
CA ARG A 11 2.46 2.91 -18.91
C ARG A 11 3.69 2.41 -19.68
N ASN A 12 4.90 2.76 -19.22
CA ASN A 12 6.15 2.40 -19.89
C ASN A 12 7.03 1.48 -19.04
N PHE A 13 6.50 0.93 -17.94
CA PHE A 13 7.27 0.08 -17.05
C PHE A 13 7.51 -1.27 -17.73
N LYS A 14 8.78 -1.64 -17.88
CA LYS A 14 9.19 -2.84 -18.63
C LYS A 14 9.67 -3.93 -17.68
N GLY A 15 9.37 -5.17 -18.03
CA GLY A 15 9.96 -6.35 -17.39
C GLY A 15 11.41 -6.57 -17.82
N LEU A 16 12.02 -7.60 -17.25
CA LEU A 16 13.39 -8.04 -17.63
C LEU A 16 13.51 -8.47 -19.10
N ASP A 17 12.39 -8.84 -19.72
CA ASP A 17 12.23 -9.20 -21.12
C ASP A 17 12.13 -7.97 -22.06
N GLY A 18 12.09 -6.75 -21.52
CA GLY A 18 11.94 -5.51 -22.28
C GLY A 18 10.50 -5.23 -22.75
N GLN A 19 9.56 -6.13 -22.47
CA GLN A 19 8.14 -5.96 -22.76
C GLN A 19 7.44 -5.20 -21.63
N HIS A 20 6.23 -4.70 -21.88
CA HIS A 20 5.47 -4.05 -20.81
C HIS A 20 5.27 -5.02 -19.65
N PHE A 21 5.46 -4.58 -18.41
CA PHE A 21 5.54 -5.48 -17.27
C PHE A 21 4.35 -6.43 -17.16
N SER A 22 3.14 -6.00 -17.54
CA SER A 22 1.92 -6.78 -17.46
C SER A 22 1.78 -7.91 -18.50
N THR A 23 2.69 -8.04 -19.47
CA THR A 23 2.59 -9.06 -20.54
C THR A 23 3.20 -10.41 -20.15
N GLY A 24 3.23 -10.75 -18.85
CA GLY A 24 4.00 -11.85 -18.24
C GLY A 24 3.62 -13.28 -18.60
N GLY A 25 2.93 -13.51 -19.72
CA GLY A 25 2.50 -14.84 -20.16
C GLY A 25 1.50 -15.45 -19.17
N GLU A 26 1.90 -16.54 -18.51
CA GLU A 26 1.09 -17.26 -17.53
C GLU A 26 1.19 -16.67 -16.09
N GLU A 27 2.11 -15.73 -15.85
CA GLU A 27 2.31 -15.12 -14.53
C GLU A 27 1.42 -13.88 -14.32
N GLY A 28 0.75 -13.82 -13.16
CA GLY A 28 0.04 -12.63 -12.70
C GLY A 28 1.01 -11.56 -12.19
N ARG A 29 1.11 -10.43 -12.90
CA ARG A 29 1.94 -9.28 -12.50
C ARG A 29 1.07 -8.08 -12.13
N TYR A 30 1.13 -7.68 -10.87
CA TYR A 30 0.20 -6.72 -10.28
C TYR A 30 0.93 -5.50 -9.71
N VAL A 31 0.22 -4.39 -9.69
CA VAL A 31 0.62 -3.16 -9.02
C VAL A 31 -0.27 -2.98 -7.80
N PHE A 32 0.34 -2.71 -6.66
CA PHE A 32 -0.38 -2.42 -5.43
C PHE A 32 -0.07 -1.00 -4.97
N SER A 33 -1.10 -0.32 -4.47
CA SER A 33 -0.91 0.83 -3.59
C SER A 33 -0.68 0.31 -2.18
N LEU A 34 0.33 0.84 -1.51
CA LEU A 34 0.65 0.51 -0.12
C LEU A 34 0.45 1.75 0.73
N CYS A 35 -0.29 1.61 1.83
CA CYS A 35 -0.53 2.68 2.79
C CYS A 35 -0.06 2.21 4.17
N VAL A 36 0.76 3.03 4.82
CA VAL A 36 1.20 2.84 6.19
C VAL A 36 0.64 3.97 7.03
N ASP A 37 -0.15 3.63 8.05
CA ASP A 37 -0.72 4.60 8.96
C ASP A 37 -0.56 4.16 10.41
N TYR A 38 -0.46 5.13 11.32
CA TYR A 38 -0.27 4.93 12.74
C TYR A 38 -1.42 5.54 13.53
N PHE A 39 -1.96 4.77 14.46
CA PHE A 39 -3.07 5.23 15.26
C PHE A 39 -2.98 4.74 16.70
N ASN A 40 -3.73 5.43 17.58
CA ASN A 40 -3.88 5.00 18.94
C ASN A 40 -5.03 4.00 19.06
N PRO A 41 -4.76 2.71 19.35
CA PRO A 41 -5.81 1.70 19.43
C PRO A 41 -6.73 1.90 20.64
N LEU A 42 -6.32 2.74 21.61
CA LEU A 42 -7.10 3.07 22.80
C LEU A 42 -7.94 4.36 22.62
N GLY A 43 -7.91 4.94 21.42
CA GLY A 43 -8.57 6.20 21.09
C GLY A 43 -7.83 7.44 21.59
N ASN A 44 -8.07 8.56 20.93
CA ASN A 44 -7.43 9.83 21.24
C ASN A 44 -8.26 10.63 22.27
N LYS A 45 -7.79 10.67 23.52
CA LYS A 45 -8.33 11.51 24.59
C LYS A 45 -7.20 12.33 25.22
N GLN A 46 -7.46 13.57 25.62
CA GLN A 46 -6.42 14.47 26.18
C GLN A 46 -5.69 13.87 27.40
N ALA A 47 -6.43 13.21 28.30
CA ALA A 47 -5.89 12.48 29.46
C ALA A 47 -5.77 10.95 29.22
N GLY A 48 -5.88 10.51 27.96
CA GLY A 48 -5.84 9.09 27.59
C GLY A 48 -4.42 8.53 27.50
N LYS A 49 -4.31 7.19 27.55
CA LYS A 49 -3.04 6.51 27.28
C LYS A 49 -2.65 6.74 25.82
N LYS A 50 -1.43 7.21 25.60
CA LYS A 50 -0.83 7.32 24.27
C LYS A 50 -0.14 6.01 23.92
N LYS A 51 -0.66 5.34 22.90
CA LYS A 51 -0.05 4.18 22.26
C LYS A 51 -0.12 4.42 20.76
N SER A 52 0.86 3.91 20.02
CA SER A 52 0.84 3.89 18.57
C SER A 52 1.02 2.46 18.12
N ILE A 53 0.16 2.03 17.20
CA ILE A 53 0.31 0.80 16.41
C ILE A 53 0.23 1.20 14.95
N GLY A 54 1.01 0.54 14.10
CA GLY A 54 0.98 0.78 12.67
C GLY A 54 0.15 -0.27 11.94
N LEU A 55 -0.47 0.15 10.85
CA LEU A 55 -1.19 -0.70 9.92
C LEU A 55 -0.61 -0.50 8.54
N ILE A 56 -0.29 -1.61 7.88
CA ILE A 56 0.10 -1.63 6.48
C ILE A 56 -1.09 -2.20 5.72
N SER A 57 -1.73 -1.36 4.91
CA SER A 57 -2.81 -1.77 4.01
C SER A 57 -2.37 -1.75 2.57
N MET A 58 -2.97 -2.62 1.76
CA MET A 58 -2.71 -2.69 0.33
C MET A 58 -4.01 -2.69 -0.47
N VAL A 59 -3.93 -2.16 -1.69
CA VAL A 59 -5.01 -2.16 -2.66
C VAL A 59 -4.46 -2.58 -4.02
N CYS A 60 -5.08 -3.57 -4.65
CA CYS A 60 -4.70 -4.03 -6.00
C CYS A 60 -5.16 -3.01 -7.04
N LEU A 61 -4.21 -2.33 -7.69
CA LEU A 61 -4.52 -1.28 -8.67
C LEU A 61 -4.94 -1.85 -10.03
N ASN A 62 -4.71 -3.14 -10.28
CA ASN A 62 -5.19 -3.80 -11.50
C ASN A 62 -6.71 -3.97 -11.55
N LEU A 63 -7.41 -3.78 -10.42
CA LEU A 63 -8.87 -3.72 -10.43
C LEU A 63 -9.36 -2.41 -11.08
N PRO A 64 -10.56 -2.39 -11.69
CA PRO A 64 -11.24 -1.17 -12.09
C PRO A 64 -11.28 -0.13 -10.95
N PRO A 65 -11.07 1.16 -11.23
CA PRO A 65 -10.94 2.22 -10.22
C PRO A 65 -12.05 2.22 -9.16
N GLU A 66 -13.29 1.99 -9.57
CA GLU A 66 -14.49 1.95 -8.74
C GLU A 66 -14.57 0.76 -7.78
N MET A 67 -13.73 -0.26 -7.97
CA MET A 67 -13.70 -1.44 -7.11
C MET A 67 -12.54 -1.43 -6.10
N ARG A 68 -11.47 -0.72 -6.39
CA ARG A 68 -10.20 -0.77 -5.64
C ARG A 68 -10.34 -0.55 -4.13
N TYR A 69 -11.08 0.47 -3.73
CA TYR A 69 -11.20 0.90 -2.33
C TYR A 69 -12.48 0.40 -1.65
N LYS A 70 -13.16 -0.59 -2.22
CA LYS A 70 -14.23 -1.28 -1.51
C LYS A 70 -13.62 -2.12 -0.38
N PRO A 71 -14.28 -2.22 0.80
CA PRO A 71 -13.72 -2.96 1.94
C PRO A 71 -13.26 -4.39 1.60
N GLU A 72 -13.96 -5.09 0.71
CA GLU A 72 -13.62 -6.45 0.27
C GLU A 72 -12.34 -6.54 -0.60
N ASN A 73 -11.87 -5.43 -1.15
CA ASN A 73 -10.68 -5.35 -2.00
C ASN A 73 -9.49 -4.65 -1.32
N MET A 74 -9.66 -4.25 -0.05
CA MET A 74 -8.58 -3.72 0.79
C MET A 74 -7.99 -4.84 1.65
N PHE A 75 -6.67 -4.98 1.61
CA PHE A 75 -5.95 -6.02 2.34
C PHE A 75 -5.25 -5.42 3.55
N LEU A 76 -5.40 -6.05 4.72
CA LEU A 76 -4.46 -5.85 5.83
C LEU A 76 -3.20 -6.65 5.54
N PHE A 77 -2.15 -5.98 5.11
CA PHE A 77 -0.88 -6.63 4.75
C PHE A 77 0.00 -6.88 5.98
N GLY A 78 -0.03 -5.96 6.95
CA GLY A 78 0.80 -6.09 8.15
C GLY A 78 0.36 -5.19 9.29
N ILE A 79 0.78 -5.56 10.50
CA ILE A 79 0.62 -4.78 11.72
C ILE A 79 2.02 -4.49 12.26
N ILE A 80 2.31 -3.22 12.52
CA ILE A 80 3.55 -2.78 13.16
C ILE A 80 3.27 -2.70 14.66
N PRO A 81 3.94 -3.53 15.48
CA PRO A 81 3.66 -3.59 16.91
C PRO A 81 4.01 -2.28 17.60
N GLY A 82 3.19 -1.90 18.58
CA GLY A 82 3.45 -0.76 19.44
C GLY A 82 4.47 -1.07 20.55
N PRO A 83 4.62 -0.19 21.55
CA PRO A 83 3.71 0.90 21.90
C PRO A 83 3.99 2.24 21.21
N ASN A 84 5.09 2.34 20.47
CA ASN A 84 5.54 3.56 19.81
C ASN A 84 5.78 3.27 18.34
N GLU A 85 5.75 4.33 17.53
CA GLU A 85 6.15 4.26 16.12
C GLU A 85 7.63 3.87 16.02
N PRO A 86 8.00 3.08 15.02
CA PRO A 86 9.39 2.78 14.76
C PRO A 86 10.14 4.06 14.36
N PRO A 87 11.47 4.11 14.58
CA PRO A 87 12.28 5.24 14.13
C PRO A 87 12.12 5.47 12.62
N LEU A 88 12.18 6.73 12.20
CA LEU A 88 12.01 7.16 10.81
C LEU A 88 12.90 6.36 9.83
N ALA A 89 14.15 6.11 10.20
CA ALA A 89 15.10 5.38 9.36
C ALA A 89 14.71 3.92 9.12
N CYS A 90 13.92 3.29 9.99
CA CYS A 90 13.57 1.88 9.84
C CYS A 90 12.57 1.63 8.70
N LEU A 91 11.69 2.59 8.39
CA LEU A 91 10.66 2.42 7.36
C LEU A 91 11.02 3.06 6.02
N ASN A 92 11.72 4.18 6.04
CA ASN A 92 12.04 4.93 4.81
C ASN A 92 12.92 4.14 3.83
N HIS A 93 13.63 3.10 4.27
CA HIS A 93 14.38 2.25 3.35
C HIS A 93 13.48 1.36 2.48
N TYR A 94 12.21 1.18 2.87
CA TYR A 94 11.25 0.28 2.24
C TYR A 94 10.06 1.01 1.59
N LEU A 95 9.99 2.34 1.70
CA LEU A 95 8.96 3.22 1.15
C LEU A 95 9.59 4.29 0.27
#